data_AF-A0A2G8SFH0-F1
#
_entry.id   AF-A0A2G8SFH0-F1
#
_cell.length_a   1.000
_cell.length_b   1.000
_cell.length_c   1.000
_cell.angle_alpha   90.00
_cell.angle_beta   90.00
_cell.angle_gamma   90.00
#
_symmetry.space_group_name_H-M   'P 1'
#
loop_
_entity.id
_entity.type
_entity.pdbx_description
1 polymer ?
#
loop_
_entity_poly.entity_id
_entity_poly.type
_entity_poly.pdbx_seq_one_letter_code
_entity_poly.pdbx_strand_id
1 'polypeptide(L)'
;MGRLPRALAQALPASAESESRPLVLTVAVPDTSGHENDVVTLGNLQLENIPHFRPFAASLSAAGVSHKPISVRYIQGSQTVVLSHIECRLQDVAHLPLLQQLCIQYTPLTSLLLDLPWFGMDPLPELSALTLTRLTLRGGLPYVYQFLAALHAPALQHLEVKFHRSLWDHLGNPDDPSLDHAYTLALSPQRLPALRVARFEETEEVPRYSEVALGCALGPMLSLATLEDVEVRLRASAMWVSDADAAVVARAWPNLRRLVLRSVQVSRRLPTLDALVYLEAGCGNIEELFLPRLDLGLASTSNDDQGTQGQSQDDSDNVSFPRGMVQCEWGHPLRSLRVGCQTRKTVTQEQATVIGRRIDELFPNLEPDVQFMSAASAELYMSDWYLIWTGIIGAKVARLQQK
;
A
#
# COMPACT_ATOMS: atom_id res chain seq x y z
N MET A 1 -61.09 9.41 6.50
CA MET A 1 -59.65 9.45 6.84
C MET A 1 -58.86 9.03 5.62
N GLY A 2 -58.04 9.95 5.09
CA GLY A 2 -57.57 9.95 3.70
C GLY A 2 -56.51 8.90 3.37
N ARG A 3 -56.71 8.20 2.26
CA ARG A 3 -55.64 7.48 1.55
C ARG A 3 -55.15 8.37 0.42
N LEU A 4 -53.92 8.86 0.54
CA LEU A 4 -53.18 9.48 -0.57
C LEU A 4 -52.54 8.38 -1.45
N PRO A 5 -52.47 8.56 -2.78
CA PRO A 5 -51.78 7.62 -3.65
C PRO A 5 -50.25 7.77 -3.51
N ARG A 6 -49.55 6.64 -3.47
CA ARG A 6 -48.09 6.54 -3.63
C ARG A 6 -47.69 7.20 -4.95
N ALA A 7 -47.11 8.40 -4.85
CA ALA A 7 -46.41 9.03 -5.95
C ALA A 7 -45.19 8.19 -6.32
N LEU A 8 -45.04 7.96 -7.61
CA LEU A 8 -43.89 7.36 -8.28
C LEU A 8 -42.61 8.06 -7.81
N ALA A 9 -41.77 7.34 -7.05
CA ALA A 9 -40.36 7.65 -6.98
C ALA A 9 -39.79 7.36 -8.37
N GLN A 10 -39.62 8.41 -9.17
CA GLN A 10 -38.79 8.34 -10.36
C GLN A 10 -37.40 7.91 -9.91
N ALA A 11 -37.00 6.72 -10.35
CA ALA A 11 -35.63 6.28 -10.28
C ALA A 11 -34.78 7.38 -10.94
N LEU A 12 -33.91 8.01 -10.15
CA LEU A 12 -32.76 8.72 -10.70
C LEU A 12 -32.07 7.75 -11.67
N PRO A 13 -31.79 8.16 -12.91
CA PRO A 13 -31.11 7.28 -13.85
C PRO A 13 -29.77 6.88 -13.21
N ALA A 14 -29.55 5.56 -13.15
CA ALA A 14 -28.23 5.00 -12.85
C ALA A 14 -27.21 5.81 -13.66
N SER A 15 -26.22 6.41 -12.97
CA SER A 15 -25.18 7.19 -13.63
C SER A 15 -24.60 6.31 -14.73
N ALA A 16 -24.83 6.70 -15.98
CA ALA A 16 -24.20 6.06 -17.12
C ALA A 16 -22.70 6.05 -16.81
N GLU A 17 -22.12 4.85 -16.69
CA GLU A 17 -20.67 4.69 -16.69
C GLU A 17 -20.17 5.26 -18.02
N SER A 18 -19.80 6.54 -17.98
CA SER A 18 -19.29 7.28 -19.12
C SER A 18 -18.09 6.53 -19.68
N GLU A 19 -18.22 5.97 -20.88
CA GLU A 19 -17.14 5.28 -21.58
C GLU A 19 -15.93 6.22 -21.73
N SER A 20 -14.93 6.04 -20.86
CA SER A 20 -13.70 6.83 -20.92
C SER A 20 -12.79 6.29 -22.03
N ARG A 21 -12.56 7.06 -23.09
CA ARG A 21 -11.61 6.69 -24.15
C ARG A 21 -10.25 7.33 -23.90
N PRO A 22 -9.13 6.56 -23.96
CA PRO A 22 -7.79 7.14 -23.87
C PRO A 22 -7.50 7.92 -25.16
N LEU A 23 -7.11 9.17 -25.02
CA LEU A 23 -6.62 9.99 -26.12
C LEU A 23 -5.11 10.15 -25.97
N VAL A 24 -4.36 9.92 -27.04
CA VAL A 24 -2.89 9.99 -27.05
C VAL A 24 -2.46 11.36 -27.56
N LEU A 25 -1.75 12.13 -26.73
CA LEU A 25 -1.03 13.30 -27.23
C LEU A 25 0.32 12.87 -27.81
N THR A 26 0.56 13.20 -29.08
CA THR A 26 1.88 13.02 -29.71
C THR A 26 2.45 14.41 -30.01
N VAL A 27 3.63 14.70 -29.45
CA VAL A 27 4.39 15.90 -29.78
C VAL A 27 5.41 15.51 -30.84
N ALA A 28 5.31 16.11 -32.03
CA ALA A 28 6.28 15.92 -33.09
C ALA A 28 7.61 16.56 -32.66
N VAL A 29 8.71 15.83 -32.83
CA VAL A 29 10.05 16.44 -32.74
C VAL A 29 10.21 17.33 -33.98
N PRO A 30 10.66 18.58 -33.84
CA PRO A 30 10.88 19.44 -35.00
C PRO A 30 11.95 18.81 -35.88
N ASP A 31 11.53 18.17 -36.98
CA ASP A 31 12.45 17.73 -38.02
C ASP A 31 13.10 18.97 -38.65
N THR A 32 14.39 18.88 -38.93
CA THR A 32 15.22 19.93 -39.56
C THR A 32 14.77 20.32 -40.97
N SER A 33 13.69 19.71 -41.49
CA SER A 33 13.11 19.97 -42.79
C SER A 33 11.81 20.77 -42.70
N GLY A 34 11.88 22.01 -42.20
CA GLY A 34 11.04 23.15 -42.63
C GLY A 34 9.52 22.98 -42.79
N HIS A 35 8.88 22.02 -42.14
CA HIS A 35 7.43 21.86 -42.18
C HIS A 35 6.82 22.53 -40.95
N GLU A 36 6.25 23.72 -41.16
CA GLU A 36 5.57 24.62 -40.21
C GLU A 36 4.35 24.03 -39.46
N ASN A 37 4.16 22.72 -39.45
CA ASN A 37 2.99 22.09 -38.85
C ASN A 37 3.42 21.19 -37.68
N ASP A 38 3.74 21.85 -36.56
CA ASP A 38 3.86 21.31 -35.20
C ASP A 38 2.51 20.72 -34.72
N VAL A 39 2.02 19.68 -35.38
CA VAL A 39 0.67 19.15 -35.12
C VAL A 39 0.70 18.25 -33.90
N VAL A 40 0.51 18.87 -32.74
CA VAL A 40 0.10 18.22 -31.49
C VAL A 40 -1.39 17.89 -31.62
N THR A 41 -1.70 16.72 -32.17
CA THR A 41 -3.09 16.20 -32.17
C THR A 41 -3.33 15.36 -30.93
N LEU A 42 -4.55 15.42 -30.39
CA LEU A 42 -5.01 14.55 -29.32
C LEU A 42 -5.97 13.52 -29.94
N GLY A 43 -5.39 12.53 -30.63
CA GLY A 43 -6.14 11.65 -31.55
C GLY A 43 -6.80 12.45 -32.69
N ASN A 44 -8.12 12.33 -32.85
CA ASN A 44 -8.88 13.06 -33.88
C ASN A 44 -9.35 14.46 -33.43
N LEU A 45 -9.03 14.86 -32.19
CA LEU A 45 -9.45 16.14 -31.64
C LEU A 45 -8.36 17.19 -31.87
N GLN A 46 -8.76 18.33 -32.43
CA GLN A 46 -7.92 19.52 -32.49
C GLN A 46 -7.75 20.09 -31.08
N LEU A 47 -6.52 20.53 -30.75
CA LEU A 47 -6.16 21.20 -29.48
C LEU A 47 -7.09 22.37 -29.12
N GLU A 48 -7.69 23.01 -30.11
CA GLU A 48 -8.60 24.15 -29.95
C GLU A 48 -9.85 23.79 -29.15
N ASN A 49 -10.23 22.51 -29.13
CA ASN A 49 -11.37 21.98 -28.38
C ASN A 49 -11.04 21.62 -26.92
N ILE A 50 -9.79 21.84 -26.50
CA ILE A 50 -9.32 21.58 -25.13
C ILE A 50 -8.82 22.91 -24.55
N PRO A 51 -9.74 23.76 -24.06
CA PRO A 51 -9.33 25.01 -23.45
C PRO A 51 -8.30 24.70 -22.36
N HIS A 52 -7.20 25.46 -22.34
CA HIS A 52 -6.04 25.32 -21.45
C HIS A 52 -4.92 24.36 -21.91
N PHE A 53 -5.08 23.58 -22.99
CA PHE A 53 -4.03 22.66 -23.48
C PHE A 53 -2.93 23.28 -24.34
N ARG A 54 -3.20 24.43 -24.96
CA ARG A 54 -2.17 25.15 -25.76
C ARG A 54 -0.92 25.55 -24.97
N PRO A 55 -1.00 26.20 -23.79
CA PRO A 55 0.20 26.58 -23.02
C PRO A 55 1.05 25.38 -22.61
N PHE A 56 0.38 24.28 -22.23
CA PHE A 56 1.05 23.04 -21.88
C PHE A 56 1.72 22.40 -23.10
N ALA A 57 1.01 22.25 -24.22
CA ALA A 57 1.56 21.74 -25.48
C ALA A 57 2.75 22.57 -25.98
N ALA A 58 2.68 23.90 -25.89
CA ALA A 58 3.79 24.77 -26.26
C ALA A 58 5.02 24.55 -25.36
N SER A 59 4.81 24.38 -24.04
CA SER A 59 5.89 24.12 -23.09
C SER A 59 6.52 22.74 -23.31
N LEU A 60 5.70 21.76 -23.69
CA LEU A 60 6.15 20.43 -24.09
C LEU A 60 7.03 20.45 -25.35
N SER A 61 6.58 21.13 -26.41
CA SER A 61 7.36 21.30 -27.65
C SER A 61 8.67 22.05 -27.39
N ALA A 62 8.63 23.12 -26.59
CA ALA A 62 9.82 23.91 -26.25
C ALA A 62 10.86 23.11 -25.43
N ALA A 63 10.41 22.15 -24.63
CA ALA A 63 11.30 21.29 -23.85
C ALA A 63 11.93 20.17 -24.72
N GLY A 64 11.53 20.00 -25.98
CA GLY A 64 12.06 18.96 -26.88
C GLY A 64 11.77 17.55 -26.40
N VAL A 65 10.76 17.38 -25.56
CA VAL A 65 10.53 16.12 -24.86
C VAL A 65 9.62 15.24 -25.70
N SER A 66 10.14 14.09 -26.12
CA SER A 66 9.34 12.98 -26.62
C SER A 66 8.58 12.35 -25.46
N HIS A 67 7.36 12.82 -25.16
CA HIS A 67 6.51 12.12 -24.19
C HIS A 67 5.88 10.91 -24.87
N LYS A 68 5.87 9.78 -24.15
CA LYS A 68 4.90 8.72 -24.41
C LYS A 68 3.48 9.29 -24.36
N PRO A 69 2.49 8.63 -25.00
CA PRO A 69 1.11 9.09 -25.04
C PRO A 69 0.59 9.64 -23.71
N ILE A 70 0.25 10.94 -23.66
CA ILE A 70 -0.52 11.46 -22.53
C ILE A 70 -1.94 10.96 -22.71
N SER A 71 -2.31 9.90 -21.99
CA SER A 71 -3.65 9.30 -22.03
C SER A 71 -4.64 10.18 -21.26
N VAL A 72 -5.51 10.87 -21.98
CA VAL A 72 -6.59 11.69 -21.41
C VAL A 72 -7.91 10.92 -21.44
N ARG A 73 -8.71 11.03 -20.35
CA ARG A 73 -10.11 10.58 -20.31
C ARG A 73 -11.04 11.80 -20.33
N TYR A 74 -12.14 11.74 -21.08
CA TYR A 74 -13.17 12.78 -21.15
C TYR A 74 -14.58 12.17 -21.01
N ILE A 75 -15.55 13.01 -20.62
CA ILE A 75 -16.96 12.62 -20.50
C ILE A 75 -17.65 12.85 -21.85
N GLN A 76 -18.22 11.80 -22.43
CA GLN A 76 -18.90 11.87 -23.72
C GLN A 76 -20.24 12.62 -23.57
N GLY A 77 -20.36 13.78 -24.23
CA GLY A 77 -21.60 14.60 -24.22
C GLY A 77 -21.41 16.08 -23.88
N SER A 78 -20.25 16.48 -23.36
CA SER A 78 -19.89 17.90 -23.18
C SER A 78 -19.11 18.43 -24.39
N GLN A 79 -19.42 19.65 -24.84
CA GLN A 79 -18.62 20.35 -25.85
C GLN A 79 -17.19 20.67 -25.35
N THR A 80 -16.98 20.62 -24.03
CA THR A 80 -15.70 20.85 -23.36
C THR A 80 -15.11 19.54 -22.86
N VAL A 81 -13.89 19.24 -23.28
CA VAL A 81 -13.09 18.12 -22.75
C VAL A 81 -12.56 18.50 -21.36
N VAL A 82 -12.97 17.77 -20.33
CA VAL A 82 -12.48 17.95 -18.95
C VAL A 82 -11.44 16.87 -18.67
N LEU A 83 -10.20 17.27 -18.40
CA LEU A 83 -9.13 16.35 -18.02
C LEU A 83 -9.28 15.99 -16.54
N SER A 84 -9.68 14.74 -16.26
CA SER A 84 -9.73 14.22 -14.89
C SER A 84 -8.58 13.28 -14.56
N HIS A 85 -7.96 12.68 -15.58
CA HIS A 85 -6.88 11.71 -15.46
C HIS A 85 -5.78 12.00 -16.48
N ILE A 86 -4.52 11.91 -16.03
CA ILE A 86 -3.32 12.06 -16.84
C ILE A 86 -2.36 10.90 -16.53
N GLU A 87 -1.81 10.29 -17.58
CA GLU A 87 -0.65 9.38 -17.50
C GLU A 87 0.54 10.06 -18.17
N CYS A 88 1.67 10.17 -17.47
CA CYS A 88 2.90 10.70 -18.06
C CYS A 88 4.17 10.03 -17.51
N ARG A 89 5.26 10.17 -18.27
CA ARG A 89 6.58 9.69 -17.89
C ARG A 89 7.53 10.87 -17.79
N LEU A 90 8.10 11.06 -16.61
CA LEU A 90 9.17 12.03 -16.40
C LEU A 90 10.50 11.41 -16.86
N GLN A 91 11.34 12.18 -17.55
CA GLN A 91 12.66 11.69 -17.99
C GLN A 91 13.75 12.18 -17.04
N ASP A 92 13.62 13.41 -16.54
CA ASP A 92 14.51 14.01 -15.55
C ASP A 92 13.78 15.06 -14.69
N VAL A 93 14.55 15.76 -13.84
CA VAL A 93 14.08 16.85 -12.97
C VAL A 93 13.59 18.07 -13.76
N ALA A 94 14.08 18.30 -14.98
CA ALA A 94 13.68 19.45 -15.80
C ALA A 94 12.21 19.37 -16.27
N HIS A 95 11.57 18.21 -16.12
CA HIS A 95 10.14 18.02 -16.43
C HIS A 95 9.21 18.41 -15.26
N LEU A 96 9.73 18.65 -14.06
CA LEU A 96 8.90 19.03 -12.91
C LEU A 96 8.12 20.35 -13.10
N PRO A 97 8.68 21.42 -13.71
CA PRO A 97 7.91 22.61 -14.02
C PRO A 97 6.71 22.36 -14.94
N LEU A 98 6.83 21.43 -15.90
CA LEU A 98 5.73 21.04 -16.79
C LEU A 98 4.63 20.34 -16.00
N LEU A 99 4.99 19.44 -15.09
CA LEU A 99 4.05 18.80 -14.19
C LEU A 99 3.37 19.81 -13.26
N GLN A 100 4.12 20.79 -12.75
CA GLN A 100 3.57 21.85 -11.91
C GLN A 100 2.52 22.69 -12.66
N GLN A 101 2.79 23.02 -13.92
CA GLN A 101 1.82 23.71 -14.78
C GLN A 101 0.56 22.87 -14.98
N LEU A 102 0.68 21.55 -15.20
CA LEU A 102 -0.47 20.64 -15.27
C LEU A 102 -1.31 20.68 -13.99
N CYS A 103 -0.67 20.57 -12.84
CA CYS A 103 -1.37 20.54 -11.56
C CYS A 103 -2.04 21.87 -11.20
N ILE A 104 -1.47 23.01 -11.62
CA ILE A 104 -2.06 24.34 -11.36
C ILE A 104 -3.15 24.69 -12.37
N GLN A 105 -2.88 24.51 -13.66
CA GLN A 105 -3.74 25.04 -14.73
C GLN A 105 -4.99 24.18 -14.94
N TYR A 106 -4.93 22.89 -14.56
CA TYR A 106 -6.04 21.96 -14.72
C TYR A 106 -6.63 21.60 -13.37
N THR A 107 -7.43 22.52 -12.84
CA THR A 107 -8.23 22.33 -11.63
C THR A 107 -9.14 21.08 -11.62
N PRO A 108 -9.64 20.52 -12.73
CA PRO A 108 -10.39 19.26 -12.66
C PRO A 108 -9.50 18.00 -12.56
N LEU A 109 -8.18 18.13 -12.55
CA LEU A 109 -7.27 16.99 -12.45
C LEU A 109 -7.41 16.35 -11.07
N THR A 110 -8.01 15.15 -11.04
CA THR A 110 -8.29 14.39 -9.81
C THR A 110 -7.47 13.12 -9.73
N SER A 111 -6.91 12.65 -10.84
CA SER A 111 -6.10 11.45 -10.91
C SER A 111 -4.85 11.65 -11.77
N LEU A 112 -3.71 11.14 -11.30
CA LEU A 112 -2.43 11.25 -11.99
C LEU A 112 -1.68 9.92 -11.91
N LEU A 113 -1.11 9.48 -13.02
CA LEU A 113 -0.19 8.36 -13.11
C LEU A 113 1.17 8.83 -13.62
N LEU A 114 2.24 8.57 -12.87
CA LEU A 114 3.60 9.00 -13.20
C LEU A 114 4.58 7.83 -13.25
N ASP A 115 5.36 7.73 -14.33
CA ASP A 115 6.64 7.01 -14.33
C ASP A 115 7.76 7.97 -13.89
N LEU A 116 8.40 7.67 -12.76
CA LEU A 116 9.44 8.49 -12.14
C LEU A 116 10.85 8.02 -12.55
N PRO A 117 11.73 8.94 -12.99
CA PRO A 117 13.14 8.66 -13.21
C PRO A 117 13.91 8.74 -11.88
N TRP A 118 15.21 8.45 -11.93
CA TRP A 118 16.10 8.81 -10.86
C TRP A 118 16.34 10.33 -10.85
N PHE A 119 16.08 11.00 -9.73
CA PHE A 119 16.24 12.44 -9.57
C PHE A 119 17.59 12.87 -8.99
N GLY A 120 18.49 11.93 -8.70
CA GLY A 120 19.71 12.21 -7.93
C GLY A 120 19.43 12.36 -6.44
N MET A 121 20.42 12.88 -5.71
CA MET A 121 20.36 13.05 -4.25
C MET A 121 19.78 14.40 -3.81
N ASP A 122 19.61 15.34 -4.74
CA ASP A 122 19.18 16.69 -4.42
C ASP A 122 17.67 16.73 -4.08
N PRO A 123 17.25 17.54 -3.10
CA PRO A 123 15.84 17.69 -2.79
C PRO A 123 15.09 18.26 -3.99
N LEU A 124 13.93 17.69 -4.29
CA LEU A 124 13.08 18.18 -5.38
C LEU A 124 12.39 19.49 -4.98
N PRO A 125 12.16 20.41 -5.94
CA PRO A 125 11.36 21.60 -5.69
C PRO A 125 9.93 21.22 -5.32
N GLU A 126 9.29 22.04 -4.49
CA GLU A 126 7.92 21.79 -4.05
C GLU A 126 6.93 21.78 -5.23
N LEU A 127 6.05 20.78 -5.23
CA LEU A 127 5.03 20.58 -6.24
C LEU A 127 3.64 20.70 -5.61
N SER A 128 2.79 21.57 -6.14
CA SER A 128 1.41 21.74 -5.65
C SER A 128 0.40 21.09 -6.58
N ALA A 129 -0.41 20.17 -6.03
CA ALA A 129 -1.49 19.47 -6.73
C ALA A 129 -2.78 19.46 -5.86
N LEU A 130 -3.42 20.62 -5.76
CA LEU A 130 -4.47 20.88 -4.75
C LEU A 130 -5.75 20.04 -4.92
N THR A 131 -6.06 19.65 -6.15
CA THR A 131 -7.30 18.92 -6.51
C THR A 131 -7.09 17.43 -6.70
N LEU A 132 -5.83 16.97 -6.61
CA LEU A 132 -5.47 15.59 -6.86
C LEU A 132 -5.99 14.69 -5.73
N THR A 133 -6.80 13.69 -6.07
CA THR A 133 -7.41 12.74 -5.11
C THR A 133 -6.81 11.34 -5.20
N ARG A 134 -6.25 10.98 -6.36
CA ARG A 134 -5.63 9.67 -6.64
C ARG A 134 -4.29 9.86 -7.34
N LEU A 135 -3.25 9.22 -6.84
CA LEU A 135 -1.92 9.25 -7.44
C LEU A 135 -1.40 7.82 -7.60
N THR A 136 -0.96 7.48 -8.81
CA THR A 136 -0.26 6.23 -9.11
C THR A 136 1.17 6.56 -9.51
N LEU A 137 2.15 6.06 -8.78
CA LEU A 137 3.58 6.25 -9.09
C LEU A 137 4.19 4.93 -9.54
N ARG A 138 5.07 4.99 -10.53
CA ARG A 138 5.86 3.87 -11.03
C ARG A 138 7.33 4.25 -10.98
N GLY A 139 8.18 3.45 -10.34
CA GLY A 139 9.60 3.80 -10.18
C GLY A 139 10.27 3.06 -9.04
N GLY A 140 11.51 3.41 -8.72
CA GLY A 140 12.17 2.90 -7.51
C GLY A 140 11.59 3.58 -6.26
N LEU A 141 11.51 2.85 -5.13
CA LEU A 141 11.02 3.39 -3.86
C LEU A 141 11.71 4.70 -3.43
N PRO A 142 13.06 4.85 -3.54
CA PRO A 142 13.72 6.12 -3.19
C PRO A 142 13.15 7.32 -3.95
N TYR A 143 12.92 7.15 -5.25
CA TYR A 143 12.46 8.22 -6.13
C TYR A 143 10.99 8.57 -5.84
N VAL A 144 10.20 7.55 -5.48
CA VAL A 144 8.82 7.72 -5.02
C VAL A 144 8.79 8.56 -3.75
N TYR A 145 9.61 8.25 -2.74
CA TYR A 145 9.59 9.00 -1.48
C TYR A 145 10.12 10.42 -1.64
N GLN A 146 11.16 10.62 -2.43
CA GLN A 146 11.68 11.95 -2.76
C GLN A 146 10.62 12.80 -3.46
N PHE A 147 9.86 12.21 -4.40
CA PHE A 147 8.74 12.87 -5.06
C PHE A 147 7.60 13.19 -4.08
N LEU A 148 7.17 12.22 -3.26
CA LEU A 148 6.13 12.41 -2.26
C LEU A 148 6.50 13.45 -1.21
N ALA A 149 7.78 13.52 -0.83
CA ALA A 149 8.29 14.51 0.11
C ALA A 149 8.14 15.93 -0.46
N ALA A 150 8.31 16.12 -1.77
CA ALA A 150 8.14 17.40 -2.46
C ALA A 150 6.67 17.74 -2.80
N LEU A 151 5.78 16.77 -2.80
CA LEU A 151 4.38 16.94 -3.20
C LEU A 151 3.51 17.53 -2.07
N HIS A 152 2.84 18.64 -2.35
CA HIS A 152 1.73 19.20 -1.58
C HIS A 152 0.40 18.89 -2.28
N ALA A 153 -0.33 17.90 -1.76
CA ALA A 153 -1.60 17.44 -2.32
C ALA A 153 -2.65 17.25 -1.22
N PRO A 154 -3.26 18.34 -0.71
CA PRO A 154 -4.17 18.31 0.42
C PRO A 154 -5.43 17.46 0.23
N ALA A 155 -5.87 17.25 -1.02
CA ALA A 155 -7.02 16.43 -1.35
C ALA A 155 -6.67 14.96 -1.64
N LEU A 156 -5.39 14.57 -1.59
CA LEU A 156 -4.96 13.23 -1.98
C LEU A 156 -5.46 12.20 -0.97
N GLN A 157 -6.29 11.26 -1.43
CA GLN A 157 -6.88 10.21 -0.60
C GLN A 157 -6.28 8.83 -0.87
N HIS A 158 -5.86 8.59 -2.11
CA HIS A 158 -5.38 7.29 -2.56
C HIS A 158 -4.01 7.42 -3.23
N LEU A 159 -3.06 6.62 -2.73
CA LEU A 159 -1.73 6.44 -3.30
C LEU A 159 -1.57 4.97 -3.74
N GLU A 160 -1.14 4.78 -4.97
CA GLU A 160 -0.70 3.49 -5.49
C GLU A 160 0.74 3.64 -5.98
N VAL A 161 1.62 2.73 -5.58
CA VAL A 161 3.03 2.71 -5.94
C VAL A 161 3.33 1.36 -6.55
N LYS A 162 3.75 1.35 -7.81
CA LYS A 162 4.24 0.17 -8.51
C LYS A 162 5.75 0.28 -8.62
N PHE A 163 6.47 -0.49 -7.81
CA PHE A 163 7.90 -0.30 -7.68
C PHE A 163 8.71 -1.46 -8.20
N HIS A 164 9.85 -1.11 -8.80
CA HIS A 164 10.95 -2.05 -9.01
C HIS A 164 11.97 -1.87 -7.89
N ARG A 165 12.78 -2.90 -7.64
CA ARG A 165 13.68 -2.89 -6.50
C ARG A 165 14.93 -2.06 -6.75
N SER A 166 15.27 -1.28 -5.72
CA SER A 166 16.57 -0.63 -5.59
C SER A 166 17.61 -1.65 -5.09
N LEU A 167 18.87 -1.41 -5.39
CA LEU A 167 19.98 -2.19 -4.80
C LEU A 167 20.01 -2.06 -3.28
N TRP A 168 19.42 -1.01 -2.71
CA TRP A 168 19.47 -0.68 -1.28
C TRP A 168 18.31 -1.24 -0.44
N ASP A 169 17.31 -1.88 -1.06
CA ASP A 169 16.10 -2.38 -0.37
C ASP A 169 16.35 -3.49 0.68
N HIS A 170 17.60 -3.97 0.79
CA HIS A 170 18.00 -5.06 1.69
C HIS A 170 18.61 -4.57 3.00
N LEU A 171 18.92 -3.27 3.09
CA LEU A 171 19.51 -2.65 4.27
C LEU A 171 18.40 -2.39 5.28
N GLY A 172 18.02 -3.41 6.03
CA GLY A 172 16.98 -3.26 7.06
C GLY A 172 17.49 -2.69 8.39
N ASN A 173 18.70 -2.11 8.42
CA ASN A 173 19.10 -1.27 9.54
C ASN A 173 18.94 0.21 9.13
N PRO A 174 18.01 0.97 9.74
CA PRO A 174 17.88 2.41 9.49
C PRO A 174 19.16 3.20 9.83
N ASP A 175 20.05 2.64 10.67
CA ASP A 175 21.34 3.22 11.02
C ASP A 175 22.47 2.83 10.05
N ASP A 176 22.18 2.05 9.00
CA ASP A 176 23.20 1.71 8.01
C ASP A 176 23.57 2.97 7.20
N PRO A 177 24.84 3.43 7.22
CA PRO A 177 25.26 4.61 6.48
C PRO A 177 25.14 4.45 4.95
N SER A 178 24.95 3.22 4.47
CA SER A 178 24.70 2.93 3.06
C SER A 178 23.21 2.94 2.67
N LEU A 179 22.31 3.16 3.63
CA LEU A 179 20.89 3.35 3.35
C LEU A 179 20.67 4.64 2.56
N ASP A 180 19.93 4.55 1.46
CA ASP A 180 19.52 5.73 0.69
C ASP A 180 18.71 6.67 1.58
N HIS A 181 19.11 7.94 1.63
CA HIS A 181 18.47 8.96 2.48
C HIS A 181 16.95 9.05 2.22
N ALA A 182 16.50 8.72 1.02
CA ALA A 182 15.08 8.69 0.68
C ALA A 182 14.23 7.80 1.60
N TYR A 183 14.78 6.71 2.16
CA TYR A 183 14.07 5.83 3.11
C TYR A 183 13.95 6.44 4.51
N THR A 184 14.76 7.45 4.82
CA THR A 184 14.74 8.17 6.10
C THR A 184 13.92 9.46 6.04
N LEU A 185 13.43 9.83 4.84
CA LEU A 185 12.54 10.97 4.67
C LEU A 185 11.23 10.72 5.41
N ALA A 186 10.87 11.60 6.36
CA ALA A 186 9.54 11.59 6.94
C ALA A 186 8.59 12.44 6.07
N LEU A 187 7.49 11.85 5.59
CA LEU A 187 6.49 12.61 4.84
C LEU A 187 5.73 13.57 5.78
N SER A 188 5.47 14.79 5.33
CA SER A 188 4.77 15.78 6.16
C SER A 188 3.26 15.52 6.17
N PRO A 189 2.63 15.32 7.33
CA PRO A 189 1.16 15.17 7.41
C PRO A 189 0.40 16.39 6.91
N GLN A 190 1.01 17.58 6.94
CA GLN A 190 0.42 18.81 6.43
C GLN A 190 0.38 18.84 4.89
N ARG A 191 1.23 18.07 4.22
CA ARG A 191 1.28 17.98 2.76
C ARG A 191 0.28 16.98 2.20
N LEU A 192 -0.01 15.91 2.95
CA LEU A 192 -0.91 14.82 2.55
C LEU A 192 -1.99 14.53 3.62
N PRO A 193 -2.70 15.54 4.16
CA PRO A 193 -3.61 15.40 5.30
C PRO A 193 -4.84 14.50 5.02
N ALA A 194 -5.24 14.38 3.76
CA ALA A 194 -6.37 13.56 3.35
C ALA A 194 -5.99 12.11 3.00
N LEU A 195 -4.71 11.73 3.07
CA LEU A 195 -4.30 10.40 2.61
C LEU A 195 -4.83 9.32 3.55
N ARG A 196 -5.57 8.36 2.99
CA ARG A 196 -6.20 7.25 3.72
C ARG A 196 -5.76 5.89 3.21
N VAL A 197 -5.53 5.77 1.90
CA VAL A 197 -5.23 4.51 1.24
C VAL A 197 -3.83 4.57 0.63
N ALA A 198 -2.96 3.63 0.97
CA ALA A 198 -1.64 3.48 0.40
C ALA A 198 -1.38 2.03 -0.02
N ARG A 199 -1.08 1.83 -1.31
CA ARG A 199 -0.82 0.51 -1.89
C ARG A 199 0.54 0.48 -2.55
N PHE A 200 1.36 -0.49 -2.20
CA PHE A 200 2.69 -0.72 -2.73
C PHE A 200 2.73 -2.08 -3.38
N GLU A 201 3.09 -2.13 -4.66
CA GLU A 201 3.10 -3.35 -5.45
C GLU A 201 4.44 -3.49 -6.17
N GLU A 202 5.13 -4.60 -5.92
CA GLU A 202 6.37 -4.94 -6.61
C GLU A 202 6.07 -5.37 -8.06
N THR A 203 6.81 -4.79 -9.01
CA THR A 203 6.70 -5.11 -10.45
C THR A 203 7.81 -6.03 -10.96
N GLU A 204 8.73 -6.45 -10.11
CA GLU A 204 9.79 -7.40 -10.47
C GLU A 204 9.17 -8.75 -10.87
N GLU A 205 9.67 -9.33 -11.96
CA GLU A 205 9.24 -10.66 -12.42
C GLU A 205 10.04 -11.79 -11.75
N VAL A 206 11.28 -11.49 -11.32
CA VAL A 206 12.23 -12.48 -10.82
C VAL A 206 12.64 -12.13 -9.39
N PRO A 207 12.64 -13.11 -8.46
CA PRO A 207 13.09 -12.88 -7.09
C PRO A 207 14.55 -12.42 -7.07
N ARG A 208 14.86 -11.40 -6.27
CA ARG A 208 16.24 -11.07 -5.91
C ARG A 208 16.66 -11.85 -4.67
N TYR A 209 17.96 -12.03 -4.47
CA TYR A 209 18.51 -12.79 -3.33
C TYR A 209 18.21 -12.16 -1.96
N SER A 210 17.99 -10.85 -1.93
CA SER A 210 17.74 -10.12 -0.69
C SER A 210 16.26 -10.02 -0.36
N GLU A 211 15.95 -9.89 0.92
CA GLU A 211 14.60 -9.61 1.41
C GLU A 211 14.31 -8.10 1.26
N VAL A 212 13.03 -7.73 1.26
CA VAL A 212 12.58 -6.33 1.38
C VAL A 212 12.16 -6.12 2.83
N ALA A 213 12.85 -5.23 3.55
CA ALA A 213 12.46 -4.86 4.90
C ALA A 213 11.18 -4.00 4.87
N LEU A 214 10.21 -4.29 5.75
CA LEU A 214 8.98 -3.52 5.84
C LEU A 214 9.24 -2.04 6.10
N GLY A 215 10.24 -1.73 6.95
CA GLY A 215 10.69 -0.37 7.22
C GLY A 215 11.13 0.39 5.96
N CYS A 216 11.72 -0.26 4.95
CA CYS A 216 12.05 0.41 3.68
C CYS A 216 10.80 0.70 2.84
N ALA A 217 9.82 -0.21 2.87
CA ALA A 217 8.58 -0.07 2.10
C ALA A 217 7.57 0.91 2.71
N LEU A 218 7.62 1.16 4.02
CA LEU A 218 6.62 1.97 4.72
C LEU A 218 7.21 3.07 5.62
N GLY A 219 8.52 3.07 5.87
CA GLY A 219 9.18 3.99 6.80
C GLY A 219 8.80 5.45 6.60
N PRO A 220 8.95 6.01 5.39
CA PRO A 220 8.53 7.38 5.09
C PRO A 220 7.05 7.68 5.33
N MET A 221 6.19 6.67 5.28
CA MET A 221 4.74 6.78 5.47
C MET A 221 4.33 6.74 6.95
N LEU A 222 5.21 6.34 7.87
CA LEU A 222 4.89 6.16 9.29
C LEU A 222 4.47 7.47 9.98
N SER A 223 4.87 8.63 9.46
CA SER A 223 4.42 9.93 9.95
C SER A 223 2.95 10.24 9.63
N LEU A 224 2.34 9.54 8.67
CA LEU A 224 0.98 9.81 8.20
C LEU A 224 -0.06 9.05 9.04
N ALA A 225 -0.37 9.58 10.22
CA ALA A 225 -1.32 8.98 11.18
C ALA A 225 -2.77 8.82 10.68
N THR A 226 -3.08 9.37 9.51
CA THR A 226 -4.41 9.31 8.89
C THR A 226 -4.64 8.07 8.05
N LEU A 227 -3.63 7.21 7.84
CA LEU A 227 -3.78 6.01 7.02
C LEU A 227 -4.77 5.01 7.64
N GLU A 228 -5.64 4.46 6.80
CA GLU A 228 -6.72 3.52 7.15
C GLU A 228 -6.60 2.19 6.39
N ASP A 229 -6.14 2.20 5.14
CA ASP A 229 -5.92 1.00 4.30
C ASP A 229 -4.48 1.01 3.76
N VAL A 230 -3.66 0.10 4.26
CA VAL A 230 -2.26 -0.06 3.84
C VAL A 230 -2.05 -1.46 3.29
N GLU A 231 -1.53 -1.53 2.07
CA GLU A 231 -1.24 -2.77 1.39
C GLU A 231 0.15 -2.78 0.78
N VAL A 232 0.92 -3.83 1.02
CA VAL A 232 2.21 -4.11 0.40
C VAL A 232 2.15 -5.50 -0.22
N ARG A 233 2.37 -5.58 -1.53
CA ARG A 233 2.36 -6.82 -2.32
C ARG A 233 3.70 -7.04 -2.99
N LEU A 234 4.44 -8.03 -2.54
CA LEU A 234 5.65 -8.50 -3.18
C LEU A 234 5.34 -9.72 -4.04
N ARG A 235 5.47 -9.56 -5.36
CA ARG A 235 5.16 -10.62 -6.33
C ARG A 235 6.33 -11.59 -6.48
N ALA A 236 7.55 -11.10 -6.31
CA ALA A 236 8.77 -11.86 -6.52
C ALA A 236 9.62 -11.96 -5.24
N SER A 237 9.72 -10.89 -4.46
CA SER A 237 10.63 -10.84 -3.29
C SER A 237 9.99 -11.34 -2.00
N ALA A 238 10.83 -11.84 -1.08
CA ALA A 238 10.46 -12.12 0.30
C ALA A 238 10.34 -10.82 1.10
N MET A 239 9.36 -10.74 1.99
CA MET A 239 9.19 -9.60 2.91
C MET A 239 9.72 -9.95 4.29
N TRP A 240 10.71 -9.19 4.78
CA TRP A 240 11.13 -9.24 6.17
C TRP A 240 10.24 -8.32 6.99
N VAL A 241 9.55 -8.91 7.98
CA VAL A 241 8.76 -8.20 9.00
C VAL A 241 9.20 -8.70 10.38
N SER A 242 9.48 -7.78 11.30
CA SER A 242 9.78 -8.08 12.70
C SER A 242 8.65 -7.64 13.63
N ASP A 243 8.68 -8.10 14.88
CA ASP A 243 7.73 -7.64 15.91
C ASP A 243 7.91 -6.14 16.21
N ALA A 244 9.14 -5.63 16.09
CA ALA A 244 9.43 -4.20 16.20
C ALA A 244 8.75 -3.40 15.09
N ASP A 245 8.72 -3.91 13.86
CA ASP A 245 7.99 -3.28 12.76
C ASP A 245 6.48 -3.24 13.04
N ALA A 246 5.92 -4.34 13.55
CA ALA A 246 4.51 -4.39 13.94
C ALA A 246 4.19 -3.37 15.05
N ALA A 247 5.05 -3.25 16.05
CA ALA A 247 4.92 -2.25 17.12
C ALA A 247 5.03 -0.81 16.59
N VAL A 248 5.93 -0.56 15.64
CA VAL A 248 6.08 0.75 15.00
C VAL A 248 4.83 1.11 14.17
N VAL A 249 4.34 0.18 13.35
CA VAL A 249 3.09 0.33 12.57
C VAL A 249 1.91 0.60 13.50
N ALA A 250 1.78 -0.18 14.57
CA ALA A 250 0.67 -0.05 15.52
C ALA A 250 0.64 1.33 16.22
N ARG A 251 1.82 1.90 16.53
CA ARG A 251 1.91 3.26 17.09
C ARG A 251 1.68 4.35 16.04
N ALA A 252 2.14 4.13 14.81
CA ALA A 252 2.06 5.10 13.73
C ALA A 252 0.62 5.31 13.25
N TRP A 253 -0.17 4.22 13.13
CA TRP A 253 -1.48 4.24 12.48
C TRP A 253 -2.59 3.68 13.39
N PRO A 254 -3.02 4.44 14.42
CA PRO A 254 -4.06 4.00 15.34
C PRO A 254 -5.44 3.85 14.68
N ASN A 255 -5.66 4.49 13.53
CA ASN A 255 -6.92 4.42 12.76
C ASN A 255 -6.90 3.35 11.67
N LEU A 256 -5.87 2.48 11.63
CA LEU A 256 -5.73 1.46 10.61
C LEU A 256 -6.90 0.49 10.66
N ARG A 257 -7.60 0.34 9.53
CA ARG A 257 -8.73 -0.59 9.34
C ARG A 257 -8.31 -1.84 8.58
N ARG A 258 -7.37 -1.69 7.65
CA ARG A 258 -6.89 -2.78 6.81
C ARG A 258 -5.36 -2.72 6.69
N LEU A 259 -4.70 -3.82 7.05
CA LEU A 259 -3.27 -4.02 6.83
C LEU A 259 -3.06 -5.30 6.03
N VAL A 260 -2.48 -5.17 4.83
CA VAL A 260 -2.22 -6.33 3.97
C VAL A 260 -0.77 -6.40 3.56
N LEU A 261 -0.05 -7.37 4.12
CA LEU A 261 1.35 -7.65 3.83
C LEU A 261 1.46 -8.99 3.10
N ARG A 262 1.49 -8.95 1.78
CA ARG A 262 1.54 -10.14 0.92
C ARG A 262 2.92 -10.30 0.31
N SER A 263 3.48 -11.50 0.41
CA SER A 263 4.70 -11.89 -0.27
C SER A 263 4.57 -13.34 -0.72
N VAL A 264 4.96 -13.62 -1.96
CA VAL A 264 4.98 -14.98 -2.51
C VAL A 264 6.10 -15.81 -1.90
N GLN A 265 7.25 -15.17 -1.64
CA GLN A 265 8.43 -15.83 -1.08
C GLN A 265 8.43 -15.75 0.44
N VAL A 266 9.03 -16.75 1.06
CA VAL A 266 9.12 -16.85 2.52
C VAL A 266 10.38 -16.15 3.00
N SER A 267 10.24 -15.19 3.90
CA SER A 267 11.39 -14.60 4.59
C SER A 267 11.89 -15.50 5.69
N ARG A 268 13.18 -15.44 5.97
CA ARG A 268 13.80 -16.07 7.15
C ARG A 268 13.49 -15.32 8.44
N ARG A 269 13.05 -14.07 8.33
CA ARG A 269 12.79 -13.15 9.44
C ARG A 269 11.31 -12.82 9.44
N LEU A 270 10.58 -13.57 10.23
CA LEU A 270 9.13 -13.47 10.34
C LEU A 270 8.75 -12.88 11.71
N PRO A 271 7.61 -12.19 11.78
CA PRO A 271 7.06 -11.75 13.06
C PRO A 271 6.59 -12.96 13.86
N THR A 272 6.61 -12.86 15.18
CA THR A 272 6.08 -13.87 16.08
C THR A 272 4.61 -13.58 16.42
N LEU A 273 4.00 -14.41 17.26
CA LEU A 273 2.66 -14.14 17.80
C LEU A 273 2.58 -12.81 18.56
N ASP A 274 3.69 -12.27 19.05
CA ASP A 274 3.70 -11.01 19.79
C ASP A 274 3.43 -9.79 18.87
N ALA A 275 3.72 -9.90 17.56
CA ALA A 275 3.27 -8.89 16.59
C ALA A 275 1.75 -8.68 16.60
N LEU A 276 0.97 -9.74 16.83
CA LEU A 276 -0.49 -9.63 16.92
C LEU A 276 -0.93 -8.84 18.15
N VAL A 277 -0.19 -8.96 19.26
CA VAL A 277 -0.46 -8.21 20.50
C VAL A 277 -0.21 -6.72 20.28
N TYR A 278 0.88 -6.36 19.59
CA TYR A 278 1.15 -4.96 19.27
C TYR A 278 0.07 -4.36 18.37
N LEU A 279 -0.36 -5.10 17.34
CA LEU A 279 -1.40 -4.64 16.41
C LEU A 279 -2.77 -4.54 17.10
N GLU A 280 -3.14 -5.48 17.96
CA GLU A 280 -4.37 -5.42 18.76
C GLU A 280 -4.38 -4.18 19.67
N ALA A 281 -3.27 -3.93 20.37
CA ALA A 281 -3.19 -2.83 21.32
C ALA A 281 -3.13 -1.44 20.66
N GLY A 282 -2.47 -1.32 19.50
CA GLY A 282 -2.27 -0.02 18.83
C GLY A 282 -3.28 0.30 17.73
N CYS A 283 -3.82 -0.70 17.03
CA CYS A 283 -4.74 -0.51 15.90
C CYS A 283 -6.18 -0.92 16.26
N GLY A 284 -6.80 -0.25 17.23
CA GLY A 284 -8.12 -0.64 17.74
C GLY A 284 -9.29 -0.63 16.73
N ASN A 285 -9.07 -0.15 15.50
CA ASN A 285 -10.03 -0.15 14.40
C ASN A 285 -9.74 -1.23 13.32
N ILE A 286 -8.75 -2.11 13.50
CA ILE A 286 -8.37 -3.06 12.45
C ILE A 286 -9.46 -4.12 12.25
N GLU A 287 -10.00 -4.17 11.03
CA GLU A 287 -11.06 -5.07 10.58
C GLU A 287 -10.47 -6.25 9.76
N GLU A 288 -9.39 -5.99 9.03
CA GLU A 288 -8.71 -6.97 8.19
C GLU A 288 -7.19 -6.91 8.36
N LEU A 289 -6.62 -8.06 8.71
CA LEU A 289 -5.18 -8.24 8.87
C LEU A 289 -4.70 -9.41 8.00
N PHE A 290 -3.77 -9.11 7.09
CA PHE A 290 -3.03 -10.11 6.34
C PHE A 290 -1.54 -9.95 6.63
N LEU A 291 -0.91 -10.99 7.18
CA LEU A 291 0.53 -11.04 7.43
C LEU A 291 1.19 -12.10 6.53
N PRO A 292 2.48 -11.95 6.15
CA PRO A 292 3.11 -12.88 5.22
C PRO A 292 3.14 -14.30 5.79
N ARG A 293 3.79 -14.46 6.97
CA ARG A 293 3.77 -15.66 7.83
C ARG A 293 4.11 -15.27 9.26
N LEU A 294 3.77 -16.12 10.23
CA LEU A 294 4.24 -16.03 11.61
C LEU A 294 5.28 -17.11 11.90
N ASP A 295 6.35 -16.74 12.61
CA ASP A 295 7.20 -17.71 13.30
C ASP A 295 6.54 -18.04 14.65
N LEU A 296 6.20 -19.30 14.84
CA LEU A 296 5.60 -19.75 16.10
C LEU A 296 6.64 -20.01 17.19
N GLY A 297 7.94 -19.90 16.89
CA GLY A 297 9.00 -19.95 17.89
C GLY A 297 9.00 -21.24 18.70
N LEU A 298 8.43 -22.33 18.17
CA LEU A 298 8.32 -23.62 18.85
C LEU A 298 9.71 -24.29 18.90
N ALA A 299 10.58 -23.71 19.72
CA ALA A 299 11.82 -24.33 20.13
C ALA A 299 11.47 -25.61 20.89
N SER A 300 12.14 -26.67 20.48
CA SER A 300 12.00 -27.99 21.04
C SER A 300 12.21 -28.01 22.54
N THR A 301 11.23 -28.55 23.29
CA THR A 301 11.42 -29.13 24.62
C THR A 301 12.27 -30.41 24.56
N SER A 302 13.36 -30.39 23.80
CA SER A 302 14.41 -31.40 23.88
C SER A 302 15.66 -30.70 24.38
N ASN A 303 15.94 -30.92 25.67
CA ASN A 303 17.31 -31.00 26.14
C ASN A 303 18.07 -31.86 25.13
N ASP A 304 18.97 -31.28 24.34
CA ASP A 304 20.17 -31.92 23.78
C ASP A 304 20.96 -30.90 22.93
N ASP A 305 22.14 -30.57 23.47
CA ASP A 305 23.42 -30.29 22.82
C ASP A 305 23.69 -29.01 21.99
N GLN A 306 24.35 -28.08 22.68
CA GLN A 306 25.71 -27.58 22.45
C GLN A 306 26.19 -27.36 21.00
N GLY A 307 26.55 -26.11 20.69
CA GLY A 307 27.66 -25.88 19.77
C GLY A 307 27.58 -24.70 18.81
N THR A 308 27.04 -23.54 19.17
CA THR A 308 27.52 -22.28 18.55
C THR A 308 27.30 -21.09 19.48
N GLN A 309 28.36 -20.72 20.19
CA GLN A 309 28.43 -19.43 20.88
C GLN A 309 28.48 -18.32 19.82
N GLY A 310 27.35 -17.63 19.65
CA GLY A 310 27.24 -16.39 18.92
C GLY A 310 26.23 -15.52 19.66
N GLN A 311 26.74 -14.72 20.60
CA GLN A 311 26.06 -13.73 21.44
C GLN A 311 24.69 -13.28 20.90
N SER A 312 23.62 -13.91 21.38
CA SER A 312 22.29 -13.31 21.47
C SER A 312 21.98 -13.38 22.96
N GLN A 313 22.32 -12.29 23.63
CA GLN A 313 22.23 -12.15 25.08
C GLN A 313 20.75 -12.10 25.47
N ASP A 314 20.42 -13.00 26.40
CA ASP A 314 19.19 -13.14 27.17
C ASP A 314 18.35 -11.85 27.28
N ASP A 315 17.16 -11.89 26.68
CA ASP A 315 16.02 -11.04 27.03
C ASP A 315 14.67 -11.77 26.83
N SER A 316 14.67 -13.10 26.77
CA SER A 316 13.48 -13.90 26.42
C SER A 316 12.61 -14.37 27.60
N ASP A 317 12.98 -14.12 28.86
CA ASP A 317 12.28 -14.70 30.02
C ASP A 317 11.49 -13.68 30.87
N ASN A 318 11.27 -12.46 30.39
CA ASN A 318 10.37 -11.51 31.06
C ASN A 318 9.54 -10.70 30.06
N VAL A 319 8.66 -11.38 29.32
CA VAL A 319 7.60 -10.75 28.52
C VAL A 319 6.58 -10.13 29.48
N SER A 320 6.94 -8.96 30.01
CA SER A 320 6.06 -8.09 30.77
C SER A 320 5.12 -7.43 29.77
N PHE A 321 3.99 -8.05 29.49
CA PHE A 321 2.93 -7.44 28.69
C PHE A 321 2.61 -6.05 29.29
N PRO A 322 2.47 -4.99 28.47
CA PRO A 322 1.82 -3.80 28.95
C PRO A 322 0.41 -4.21 29.39
N ARG A 323 0.20 -4.33 30.72
CA ARG A 323 -1.10 -4.52 31.36
C ARG A 323 -1.91 -3.24 31.14
N GLY A 324 -2.43 -3.14 29.93
CA GLY A 324 -3.22 -2.02 29.45
C GLY A 324 -4.06 -2.44 28.25
N MET A 325 -4.45 -3.72 28.16
CA MET A 325 -5.52 -4.14 27.26
C MET A 325 -6.72 -3.27 27.58
N VAL A 326 -7.04 -2.35 26.68
CA VAL A 326 -8.28 -1.61 26.72
C VAL A 326 -9.35 -2.66 26.47
N GLN A 327 -9.94 -3.17 27.55
CA GLN A 327 -11.13 -4.02 27.47
C GLN A 327 -12.27 -3.15 26.93
N CYS A 328 -12.32 -2.96 25.62
CA CYS A 328 -13.53 -2.54 24.95
C CYS A 328 -14.58 -3.61 25.27
N GLU A 329 -15.67 -3.23 25.95
CA GLU A 329 -16.78 -4.13 26.29
C GLU A 329 -17.35 -4.89 25.07
N TRP A 330 -17.05 -4.38 23.87
CA TRP A 330 -17.52 -4.85 22.56
C TRP A 330 -16.50 -5.78 21.84
N GLY A 331 -15.32 -5.98 22.41
CA GLY A 331 -14.22 -6.75 21.81
C GLY A 331 -13.56 -6.06 20.60
N HIS A 332 -12.36 -6.51 20.23
CA HIS A 332 -11.62 -5.98 19.09
C HIS A 332 -12.39 -6.20 17.76
N PRO A 333 -12.48 -5.22 16.83
CA PRO A 333 -13.32 -5.30 15.61
C PRO A 333 -12.75 -6.18 14.48
N LEU A 334 -11.68 -6.95 14.73
CA LEU A 334 -11.01 -7.73 13.68
C LEU A 334 -11.92 -8.87 13.26
N ARG A 335 -12.26 -8.91 11.96
CA ARG A 335 -13.14 -9.93 11.37
C ARG A 335 -12.40 -10.91 10.49
N SER A 336 -11.35 -10.45 9.81
CA SER A 336 -10.58 -11.27 8.87
C SER A 336 -9.10 -11.29 9.25
N LEU A 337 -8.59 -12.48 9.56
CA LEU A 337 -7.17 -12.73 9.80
C LEU A 337 -6.68 -13.76 8.78
N ARG A 338 -5.73 -13.34 7.93
CA ARG A 338 -5.09 -14.21 6.94
C ARG A 338 -3.60 -14.24 7.17
N VAL A 339 -3.11 -15.38 7.63
CA VAL A 339 -1.69 -15.51 7.94
C VAL A 339 -1.25 -16.94 7.71
N GLY A 340 -0.08 -17.12 7.09
CA GLY A 340 0.58 -18.43 7.05
C GLY A 340 1.40 -18.67 8.32
N CYS A 341 1.81 -19.91 8.56
CA CYS A 341 2.76 -20.21 9.63
C CYS A 341 4.04 -20.79 9.04
N GLN A 342 5.16 -20.46 9.67
CA GLN A 342 6.40 -21.19 9.50
C GLN A 342 6.79 -21.80 10.85
N THR A 343 7.07 -23.08 10.83
CA THR A 343 7.47 -23.83 12.01
C THR A 343 8.69 -24.68 11.69
N ARG A 344 9.52 -24.93 12.71
CA ARG A 344 10.63 -25.88 12.59
C ARG A 344 10.18 -27.32 12.82
N LYS A 345 9.04 -27.50 13.50
CA LYS A 345 8.37 -28.77 13.80
C LYS A 345 6.87 -28.59 13.61
N THR A 346 6.20 -29.63 13.11
CA THR A 346 4.73 -29.66 12.97
C THR A 346 4.05 -29.31 14.29
N VAL A 347 3.08 -28.40 14.26
CA VAL A 347 2.35 -27.97 15.45
C VAL A 347 1.50 -29.13 15.97
N THR A 348 1.61 -29.43 17.26
CA THR A 348 0.72 -30.44 17.87
C THR A 348 -0.69 -29.89 18.04
N GLN A 349 -1.70 -30.76 18.12
CA GLN A 349 -3.08 -30.33 18.36
C GLN A 349 -3.23 -29.50 19.65
N GLU A 350 -2.45 -29.85 20.69
CA GLU A 350 -2.44 -29.12 21.97
C GLU A 350 -1.88 -27.70 21.78
N GLN A 351 -0.73 -27.56 21.10
CA GLN A 351 -0.14 -26.26 20.78
C GLN A 351 -1.08 -25.41 19.93
N ALA A 352 -1.68 -26.00 18.89
CA ALA A 352 -2.66 -25.33 18.05
C ALA A 352 -3.87 -24.83 18.86
N THR A 353 -4.31 -25.61 19.86
CA THR A 353 -5.41 -25.21 20.76
C THR A 353 -5.00 -24.03 21.65
N VAL A 354 -3.78 -24.03 22.19
CA VAL A 354 -3.25 -22.93 23.01
C VAL A 354 -3.10 -21.65 22.19
N ILE A 355 -2.48 -21.73 21.01
CA ILE A 355 -2.31 -20.60 20.10
C ILE A 355 -3.66 -20.08 19.65
N GLY A 356 -4.56 -20.98 19.24
CA GLY A 356 -5.90 -20.61 18.79
C GLY A 356 -6.74 -19.92 19.87
N ARG A 357 -6.62 -20.36 21.13
CA ARG A 357 -7.23 -19.66 22.27
C ARG A 357 -6.66 -18.26 22.45
N ARG A 358 -5.34 -18.10 22.40
CA ARG A 358 -4.69 -16.79 22.53
C ARG A 358 -5.12 -15.83 21.42
N ILE A 359 -5.27 -16.31 20.18
CA ILE A 359 -5.77 -15.50 19.06
C ILE A 359 -7.24 -15.12 19.27
N ASP A 360 -8.09 -16.04 19.75
CA ASP A 360 -9.51 -15.71 20.06
C ASP A 360 -9.65 -14.73 21.23
N GLU A 361 -8.76 -14.78 22.22
CA GLU A 361 -8.70 -13.82 23.33
C GLU A 361 -8.35 -12.41 22.83
N LEU A 362 -7.39 -12.29 21.91
CA LEU A 362 -7.03 -11.02 21.26
C LEU A 362 -8.14 -10.52 20.33
N PHE A 363 -8.73 -11.41 19.53
CA PHE A 363 -9.67 -11.08 18.47
C PHE A 363 -10.98 -11.87 18.59
N PRO A 364 -11.82 -11.54 19.58
CA PRO A 364 -13.03 -12.32 19.88
C PRO A 364 -14.05 -12.31 18.74
N ASN A 365 -14.06 -11.26 17.93
CA ASN A 365 -14.96 -11.08 16.79
C ASN A 365 -14.43 -11.67 15.47
N LEU A 366 -13.27 -12.34 15.49
CA LEU A 366 -12.69 -12.96 14.32
C LEU A 366 -13.68 -13.97 13.71
N GLU A 367 -13.99 -13.83 12.43
CA GLU A 367 -14.90 -14.72 11.72
C GLU A 367 -14.10 -15.86 11.07
N PRO A 368 -14.60 -17.11 11.07
CA PRO A 368 -13.97 -18.19 10.32
C PRO A 368 -14.06 -17.88 8.83
N ASP A 369 -12.94 -17.65 8.15
CA ASP A 369 -12.91 -17.47 6.69
C ASP A 369 -13.13 -18.82 5.97
N VAL A 370 -14.39 -19.24 5.91
CA VAL A 370 -14.81 -20.50 5.27
C VAL A 370 -14.51 -20.49 3.77
N GLN A 371 -14.52 -19.31 3.14
CA GLN A 371 -14.23 -19.17 1.71
C GLN A 371 -12.76 -19.46 1.40
N PHE A 372 -11.84 -18.93 2.22
CA PHE A 372 -10.41 -19.23 2.10
C PHE A 372 -10.15 -20.73 2.22
N MET A 373 -10.79 -21.40 3.18
CA MET A 373 -10.67 -22.86 3.35
C MET A 373 -11.23 -23.64 2.16
N SER A 374 -12.40 -23.24 1.62
CA SER A 374 -13.03 -23.91 0.48
C SER A 374 -12.24 -23.79 -0.82
N ALA A 375 -11.48 -22.69 -0.98
CA ALA A 375 -10.62 -22.45 -2.13
C ALA A 375 -9.19 -22.98 -1.95
N ALA A 376 -8.87 -23.52 -0.76
CA ALA A 376 -7.52 -23.92 -0.42
C ALA A 376 -7.15 -25.28 -1.05
N SER A 377 -5.87 -25.40 -1.46
CA SER A 377 -5.30 -26.67 -1.93
C SER A 377 -5.26 -27.71 -0.79
N ALA A 378 -5.16 -28.99 -1.14
CA ALA A 378 -5.00 -30.08 -0.17
C ALA A 378 -3.81 -29.85 0.79
N GLU A 379 -2.76 -29.17 0.33
CA GLU A 379 -1.59 -28.78 1.12
C GLU A 379 -1.95 -27.83 2.28
N LEU A 380 -2.95 -26.99 2.10
CA LEU A 380 -3.37 -26.02 3.11
C LEU A 380 -4.14 -26.69 4.25
N TYR A 381 -4.92 -27.73 3.97
CA TYR A 381 -5.58 -28.57 4.99
C TYR A 381 -4.58 -29.33 5.87
N MET A 382 -3.37 -29.56 5.36
CA MET A 382 -2.28 -30.20 6.10
C MET A 382 -1.30 -29.18 6.71
N SER A 383 -1.57 -27.88 6.58
CA SER A 383 -0.70 -26.84 7.11
C SER A 383 -0.92 -26.63 8.62
N ASP A 384 0.13 -26.20 9.32
CA ASP A 384 0.04 -25.83 10.74
C ASP A 384 -1.00 -24.72 10.99
N TRP A 385 -1.21 -23.84 10.00
CA TRP A 385 -2.23 -22.80 10.08
C TRP A 385 -3.65 -23.39 10.18
N TYR A 386 -3.93 -24.47 9.46
CA TYR A 386 -5.22 -25.16 9.57
C TYR A 386 -5.47 -25.68 10.98
N LEU A 387 -4.45 -26.31 11.60
CA LEU A 387 -4.57 -26.78 12.99
C LEU A 387 -4.84 -25.61 13.93
N ILE A 388 -4.10 -24.51 13.83
CA ILE A 388 -4.31 -23.30 14.64
C ILE A 388 -5.72 -22.75 14.43
N TRP A 389 -6.20 -22.71 13.19
CA TRP A 389 -7.54 -22.27 12.85
C TRP A 389 -8.62 -23.15 13.52
N THR A 390 -8.45 -24.47 13.53
CA THR A 390 -9.36 -25.36 14.28
C THR A 390 -9.30 -25.09 15.79
N GLY A 391 -8.12 -24.74 16.33
CA GLY A 391 -7.95 -24.29 17.70
C GLY A 391 -8.72 -23.00 18.00
N ILE A 392 -8.70 -22.02 17.09
CA ILE A 392 -9.48 -20.77 17.19
C ILE A 392 -10.98 -21.08 17.26
N ILE A 393 -11.48 -21.96 16.38
CA ILE A 393 -12.89 -22.37 16.39
C ILE A 393 -13.26 -23.09 17.68
N GLY A 394 -12.41 -24.02 18.13
CA GLY A 394 -12.61 -24.74 19.38
C GLY A 394 -12.71 -23.79 20.57
N ALA A 395 -11.84 -22.78 20.64
CA ALA A 395 -11.88 -21.73 21.67
C ALA A 395 -13.19 -20.93 21.62
N LYS A 396 -13.63 -20.53 20.41
CA LYS A 396 -14.91 -19.81 20.21
C LYS A 396 -16.12 -20.62 20.67
N VAL A 397 -16.18 -21.91 20.30
CA VAL A 397 -17.26 -22.82 20.70
C VAL A 397 -17.29 -22.99 22.22
N ALA A 398 -16.14 -23.22 22.85
CA ALA A 398 -16.05 -23.36 24.31
C ALA A 398 -16.53 -22.08 25.03
N ARG A 399 -16.16 -20.89 24.53
CA ARG A 399 -16.62 -19.61 25.08
C ARG A 399 -18.13 -19.41 24.95
N LEU A 400 -18.73 -19.85 23.85
CA LEU A 400 -20.18 -19.78 23.64
C LEU A 400 -20.96 -20.74 24.55
N GLN A 401 -20.38 -21.89 24.91
CA GLN A 401 -20.99 -22.86 25.83
C GLN A 401 -20.95 -22.42 27.30
N GLN A 402 -20.08 -21.46 27.65
CA GLN A 402 -19.96 -20.91 29.01
C GLN A 402 -20.91 -19.73 29.28
N LYS A 403 -21.52 -19.17 28.23
CA LYS A 403 -22.56 -18.15 28.31
C LYS A 403 -23.92 -18.81 28.36
#